data_AF-A0A7K9BY36-F1
#
_entry.id   AF-A0A7K9BY36-F1
#
_cell.length_a   1.000
_cell.length_b   1.000
_cell.length_c   1.000
_cell.angle_alpha   90.00
_cell.angle_beta   90.00
_cell.angle_gamma   90.00
#
_symmetry.space_group_name_H-M   'P 1'
#
loop_
_entity.id
_entity.type
_entity.pdbx_description
1 polymer ?
#
loop_
_entity_poly.entity_id
_entity_poly.type
_entity_poly.pdbx_seq_one_letter_code
_entity_poly.pdbx_strand_id
1 'polypeptide(L)'
;MNVITIEDYKSTYWPKLDSAIDQLLTQSPGDYIPISYEQIYSCVYKCVCQQHSEQMYSDLIKKITNHLERVSEELQASPPDLYIERFNIALGQYMGALQSIVPLFIYMNKFYIETKLNRDLKDDLIKLFTEHVAEKHIYNLM
;
A
#
# COMPACT_ATOMS: atom_id res chain seq x y z
N MET A 1 16.66 5.41 -24.24
CA MET A 1 15.63 5.47 -23.17
C MET A 1 15.95 6.70 -22.35
N ASN A 2 15.04 7.67 -22.22
CA ASN A 2 15.31 8.86 -21.40
C ASN A 2 15.49 8.43 -19.94
N VAL A 3 16.55 8.91 -19.30
CA VAL A 3 16.84 8.63 -17.89
C VAL A 3 15.76 9.30 -17.05
N ILE A 4 15.09 8.54 -16.18
CA ILE A 4 14.15 9.13 -15.21
C ILE A 4 15.01 9.72 -14.09
N THR A 5 14.98 11.04 -13.95
CA THR A 5 15.65 11.70 -12.83
C THR A 5 14.87 11.50 -11.53
N ILE A 6 15.51 11.76 -10.38
CA ILE A 6 14.82 11.77 -9.08
C ILE A 6 13.68 12.81 -9.07
N GLU A 7 13.86 13.94 -9.76
CA GLU A 7 12.84 14.98 -9.87
C GLU A 7 11.64 14.51 -10.70
N ASP A 8 11.88 13.83 -11.83
CA ASP A 8 10.82 13.22 -12.63
C ASP A 8 10.06 12.18 -11.81
N TYR A 9 10.79 11.31 -11.11
CA TYR A 9 10.19 10.32 -10.22
C TYR A 9 9.23 11.00 -9.23
N LYS A 10 9.69 12.02 -8.51
CA LYS A 10 8.89 12.71 -7.47
C LYS A 10 7.72 13.52 -8.03
N SER A 11 7.90 14.18 -9.17
CA SER A 11 6.90 15.11 -9.72
C SER A 11 5.90 14.45 -10.67
N THR A 12 6.26 13.33 -11.28
CA THR A 12 5.49 12.75 -12.39
C THR A 12 5.10 11.29 -12.16
N TYR A 13 6.00 10.46 -11.65
CA TYR A 13 5.75 9.01 -11.55
C TYR A 13 5.12 8.64 -10.20
N TRP A 14 5.75 9.04 -9.09
CA TRP A 14 5.25 8.76 -7.75
C TRP A 14 3.82 9.29 -7.54
N PRO A 15 3.44 10.52 -7.93
CA PRO A 15 2.07 11.00 -7.73
C PRO A 15 0.99 10.13 -8.38
N LYS A 16 1.31 9.48 -9.52
CA LYS A 16 0.39 8.54 -10.18
C LYS A 16 0.24 7.25 -9.37
N LEU A 17 1.35 6.73 -8.85
CA LEU A 17 1.35 5.55 -8.00
C LEU A 17 0.63 5.84 -6.68
N ASP A 18 0.96 6.95 -6.04
CA ASP A 18 0.36 7.40 -4.77
C ASP A 18 -1.15 7.50 -4.88
N SER A 19 -1.65 8.16 -5.93
CA SER A 19 -3.10 8.30 -6.16
C SER A 19 -3.77 6.95 -6.43
N ALA A 20 -3.13 6.05 -7.18
CA ALA A 20 -3.68 4.71 -7.41
C ALA A 20 -3.71 3.87 -6.12
N ILE A 21 -2.66 3.94 -5.29
CA ILE A 21 -2.60 3.27 -3.98
C ILE A 21 -3.71 3.81 -3.07
N ASP A 22 -3.92 5.13 -3.05
CA ASP A 22 -4.96 5.77 -2.25
C ASP A 22 -6.36 5.26 -2.62
N GLN A 23 -6.65 5.18 -3.92
CA GLN A 23 -7.92 4.65 -4.43
C GLN A 23 -8.11 3.16 -4.09
N LEU A 24 -7.04 2.36 -4.19
CA LEU A 24 -7.09 0.94 -3.85
C LEU A 24 -7.34 0.71 -2.36
N LEU A 25 -6.73 1.53 -1.49
CA LEU A 25 -6.88 1.43 -0.05
C LEU A 25 -8.25 1.91 0.45
N THR A 26 -8.90 2.82 -0.27
CA THR A 26 -10.18 3.44 0.13
C THR A 26 -11.40 2.83 -0.58
N GLN A 27 -11.18 1.80 -1.41
CA GLN A 27 -12.24 1.16 -2.18
C GLN A 27 -13.26 0.43 -1.29
N SER A 28 -14.56 0.64 -1.54
CA SER A 28 -15.60 -0.21 -0.97
C SER A 28 -15.90 -1.43 -1.86
N PRO A 29 -16.32 -2.58 -1.29
CA PRO A 29 -16.69 -3.75 -2.07
C PRO A 29 -17.77 -3.42 -3.12
N GLY A 30 -17.45 -3.62 -4.41
CA GLY A 30 -18.37 -3.37 -5.53
C GLY A 30 -18.14 -2.04 -6.27
N ASP A 31 -17.27 -1.17 -5.76
CA ASP A 31 -16.93 0.08 -6.44
C ASP A 31 -16.09 -0.16 -7.70
N TYR A 32 -16.43 0.56 -8.76
CA TYR A 32 -15.58 0.68 -9.94
C TYR A 32 -14.39 1.59 -9.63
N ILE A 33 -13.17 1.07 -9.75
CA ILE A 33 -11.95 1.86 -9.61
C ILE A 33 -11.51 2.33 -11.00
N PRO A 34 -11.43 3.65 -11.25
CA PRO A 34 -10.97 4.19 -12.53
C PRO A 34 -9.44 4.15 -12.65
N ILE A 35 -8.78 3.06 -12.24
CA ILE A 35 -7.34 2.88 -12.46
C ILE A 35 -7.06 2.01 -13.68
N SER A 36 -6.08 2.43 -14.47
CA SER A 36 -5.51 1.57 -15.51
C SER A 36 -4.37 0.75 -14.91
N TYR A 37 -4.63 -0.52 -14.61
CA TYR A 37 -3.61 -1.45 -14.11
C TYR A 37 -2.38 -1.52 -15.01
N GLU A 38 -2.57 -1.50 -16.33
CA GLU A 38 -1.47 -1.49 -17.30
C GLU A 38 -0.60 -0.24 -17.17
N GLN A 39 -1.20 0.95 -17.02
CA GLN A 39 -0.45 2.20 -16.86
C GLN A 39 0.32 2.22 -15.54
N ILE A 40 -0.30 1.78 -14.44
CA ILE A 40 0.34 1.73 -13.13
C ILE A 40 1.49 0.72 -13.13
N TYR A 41 1.27 -0.49 -13.65
CA TYR A 41 2.32 -1.49 -13.79
C TYR A 41 3.47 -1.00 -14.68
N SER A 42 3.15 -0.37 -15.82
CA SER A 42 4.16 0.24 -16.72
C SER A 42 4.96 1.34 -16.03
N CYS A 43 4.31 2.12 -15.16
CA CYS A 43 4.96 3.16 -14.35
C CYS A 43 5.94 2.53 -13.36
N VAL A 44 5.54 1.49 -12.63
CA VAL A 44 6.41 0.73 -11.72
C VAL A 44 7.60 0.15 -12.46
N TYR A 45 7.36 -0.55 -13.57
CA TYR A 45 8.41 -1.17 -14.39
C TYR A 45 9.46 -0.14 -14.82
N LYS A 46 9.03 1.01 -15.36
CA LYS A 46 9.94 2.07 -15.81
C LYS A 46 10.82 2.60 -14.67
N CYS A 47 10.23 2.87 -13.51
CA CYS A 47 10.99 3.38 -12.36
C CYS A 47 12.00 2.34 -11.83
N VAL A 48 11.63 1.06 -11.77
CA VAL A 48 12.54 -0.01 -11.35
C VAL A 48 13.70 -0.17 -12.33
N CYS A 49 13.44 -0.16 -13.64
CA CYS A 49 14.49 -0.20 -14.67
C CYS A 49 15.45 0.99 -14.60
N GLN A 50 14.98 2.13 -14.09
CA GLN A 50 15.76 3.35 -13.90
C GLN A 50 16.35 3.47 -12.48
N GLN A 51 16.45 2.36 -11.74
CA GLN A 51 17.09 2.26 -10.42
C GLN A 51 16.41 3.06 -9.29
N HIS A 52 15.11 3.35 -9.39
CA HIS A 52 14.34 4.03 -8.34
C HIS A 52 13.65 3.06 -7.35
N SER A 53 14.02 1.78 -7.33
CA SER A 53 13.34 0.75 -6.53
C SER A 53 13.38 1.01 -5.03
N GLU A 54 14.52 1.47 -4.50
CA GLU A 54 14.68 1.75 -3.07
C GLU A 54 13.79 2.91 -2.63
N GLN A 55 13.82 4.01 -3.39
CA GLN A 55 12.97 5.17 -3.14
C GLN A 55 11.48 4.79 -3.26
N MET A 56 11.11 4.03 -4.29
CA MET A 56 9.73 3.55 -4.47
C MET A 56 9.25 2.66 -3.33
N TYR A 57 10.09 1.73 -2.87
CA TYR A 57 9.77 0.90 -1.72
C TYR A 57 9.58 1.76 -0.47
N SER A 58 10.48 2.71 -0.20
CA SER A 58 10.37 3.62 0.95
C SER A 58 9.08 4.45 0.91
N ASP A 59 8.75 5.00 -0.25
CA ASP A 59 7.55 5.82 -0.43
C ASP A 59 6.26 4.97 -0.30
N LEU A 60 6.26 3.74 -0.82
CA LEU A 60 5.15 2.79 -0.65
C LEU A 60 4.93 2.47 0.83
N ILE A 61 5.97 2.07 1.56
CA ILE A 61 5.87 1.77 2.99
C ILE A 61 5.34 2.97 3.75
N LYS A 62 5.88 4.17 3.49
CA LYS A 62 5.40 5.41 4.13
C LYS A 62 3.93 5.71 3.84
N LYS A 63 3.49 5.56 2.58
CA LYS A 63 2.08 5.79 2.20
C LYS A 63 1.15 4.81 2.92
N ILE A 64 1.50 3.54 2.97
CA ILE A 64 0.72 2.51 3.64
C ILE A 64 0.69 2.74 5.16
N THR A 65 1.84 3.03 5.79
CA THR A 65 1.91 3.36 7.22
C THR A 65 1.01 4.53 7.58
N ASN A 66 1.10 5.65 6.83
CA ASN A 66 0.25 6.82 7.09
C ASN A 66 -1.25 6.50 6.97
N HIS A 67 -1.64 5.65 6.02
CA HIS A 67 -3.03 5.21 5.89
C HIS A 67 -3.46 4.37 7.10
N LEU A 68 -2.64 3.41 7.51
CA LEU A 68 -2.94 2.53 8.64
C LEU A 68 -3.00 3.27 9.98
N GLU A 69 -2.17 4.30 10.16
CA GLU A 69 -2.25 5.18 11.33
C GLU A 69 -3.60 5.91 11.40
N ARG A 70 -4.08 6.45 10.26
CA ARG A 70 -5.42 7.06 10.19
C ARG A 70 -6.52 6.05 10.48
N VAL A 71 -6.45 4.86 9.89
CA VAL A 71 -7.41 3.77 10.16
C VAL A 71 -7.42 3.42 11.65
N SER A 72 -6.24 3.36 12.28
CA SER A 72 -6.13 3.09 13.71
C SER A 72 -6.78 4.20 14.56
N GLU A 73 -6.60 5.47 14.21
CA GLU A 73 -7.25 6.60 14.88
C GLU A 73 -8.79 6.55 14.75
N GLU A 74 -9.29 6.25 13.55
CA GLU A 74 -10.72 6.10 13.27
C GLU A 74 -11.35 4.94 14.03
N LEU A 75 -10.63 3.81 14.16
CA LEU A 75 -11.05 2.68 14.98
C LEU A 75 -11.06 3.05 16.46
N GLN A 76 -10.05 3.74 16.97
CA GLN A 76 -10.00 4.16 18.37
C GLN A 76 -11.15 5.13 18.74
N ALA A 77 -11.58 5.97 17.79
CA ALA A 77 -12.71 6.87 17.96
C ALA A 77 -14.09 6.20 17.77
N SER A 78 -14.12 4.90 17.45
CA SER A 78 -15.36 4.19 17.16
C SER A 78 -16.13 3.81 18.43
N PRO A 79 -17.48 3.83 18.41
CA PRO A 79 -18.30 3.38 19.52
C PRO A 79 -18.01 1.90 19.87
N PRO A 80 -17.99 1.52 21.16
CA PRO A 80 -17.71 0.14 21.57
C PRO A 80 -18.62 -0.91 20.92
N ASP A 81 -19.89 -0.56 20.70
CA ASP A 81 -20.92 -1.42 20.11
C ASP A 81 -20.72 -1.67 18.61
N LEU A 82 -19.96 -0.82 17.91
CA LEU A 82 -19.64 -0.96 16.48
C LEU A 82 -18.18 -1.32 16.23
N TYR A 83 -17.37 -1.43 17.29
CA TYR A 83 -15.92 -1.51 17.18
C TYR A 83 -15.46 -2.75 16.42
N ILE A 84 -15.97 -3.94 16.79
CA ILE A 84 -15.62 -5.22 16.15
C ILE A 84 -16.00 -5.20 14.66
N GLU A 85 -17.19 -4.67 14.34
CA GLU A 85 -17.66 -4.56 12.96
C GLU A 85 -16.74 -3.65 12.13
N ARG A 86 -16.42 -2.47 12.65
CA ARG A 86 -15.53 -1.51 11.97
C ARG A 86 -14.10 -2.05 11.82
N PHE A 87 -13.60 -2.76 12.82
CA PHE A 87 -12.30 -3.43 12.71
C PHE A 87 -12.31 -4.48 11.60
N ASN A 88 -13.35 -5.31 11.53
CA ASN A 88 -13.48 -6.33 10.50
C ASN A 88 -13.62 -5.73 9.09
N ILE A 89 -14.35 -4.62 8.95
CA ILE A 89 -14.44 -3.86 7.70
C ILE A 89 -13.05 -3.35 7.29
N ALA A 90 -12.33 -2.69 8.20
CA ALA A 90 -10.99 -2.17 7.94
C ALA A 90 -10.00 -3.28 7.54
N LEU A 91 -10.04 -4.42 8.24
CA LEU A 91 -9.24 -5.60 7.90
C LEU A 91 -9.58 -6.14 6.51
N GLY A 92 -10.87 -6.33 6.22
CA GLY A 92 -11.33 -6.84 4.92
C GLY A 92 -10.96 -5.92 3.76
N GLN A 93 -11.15 -4.61 3.95
CA GLN A 93 -10.80 -3.58 2.99
C GLN A 93 -9.28 -3.56 2.71
N TYR A 94 -8.46 -3.58 3.75
CA TYR A 94 -7.00 -3.60 3.60
C TYR A 94 -6.52 -4.89 2.91
N MET A 95 -7.01 -6.05 3.33
CA MET A 95 -6.65 -7.33 2.70
C MET A 95 -7.10 -7.42 1.24
N GLY A 96 -8.25 -6.83 0.91
CA GLY A 96 -8.72 -6.68 -0.46
C GLY A 96 -7.80 -5.79 -1.29
N ALA A 97 -7.39 -4.64 -0.75
CA ALA A 97 -6.46 -3.72 -1.40
C ALA A 97 -5.11 -4.40 -1.71
N LEU A 98 -4.59 -5.21 -0.78
CA LEU A 98 -3.33 -5.94 -0.99
C LEU A 98 -3.38 -6.91 -2.18
N GLN A 99 -4.55 -7.49 -2.50
CA GLN A 99 -4.71 -8.35 -3.69
C GLN A 99 -4.44 -7.60 -4.99
N SER A 100 -4.60 -6.27 -4.99
CA SER A 100 -4.38 -5.40 -6.16
C SER A 100 -3.03 -4.71 -6.13
N ILE A 101 -2.61 -4.22 -4.95
CA ILE A 101 -1.33 -3.51 -4.77
C ILE A 101 -0.15 -4.44 -5.04
N VAL A 102 -0.12 -5.65 -4.47
CA VAL A 102 1.04 -6.54 -4.61
C VAL A 102 1.33 -6.90 -6.09
N PRO A 103 0.35 -7.30 -6.92
CA PRO A 103 0.59 -7.53 -8.34
C PRO A 103 1.08 -6.30 -9.12
N LEU A 104 0.60 -5.09 -8.78
CA LEU A 104 1.06 -3.85 -9.42
C LEU A 104 2.55 -3.59 -9.17
N PHE A 105 3.04 -3.95 -7.98
CA PHE A 105 4.43 -3.78 -7.57
C PHE A 105 5.29 -5.04 -7.74
N ILE A 106 4.80 -6.08 -8.43
CA ILE A 106 5.49 -7.38 -8.53
C ILE A 106 6.90 -7.29 -9.12
N TYR A 107 7.14 -6.33 -10.02
CA TYR A 107 8.47 -6.13 -10.61
C TYR A 107 9.45 -5.54 -9.57
N MET A 108 8.99 -4.60 -8.73
CA MET A 108 9.78 -4.14 -7.59
C MET A 108 10.00 -5.25 -6.58
N ASN A 109 8.98 -6.08 -6.29
CA ASN A 109 9.11 -7.24 -5.40
C ASN A 109 10.25 -8.15 -5.83
N LYS A 110 10.19 -8.64 -7.08
CA LYS A 110 11.17 -9.59 -7.61
C LYS A 110 12.59 -9.03 -7.63
N PHE A 111 12.78 -7.83 -8.19
CA PHE A 111 14.12 -7.33 -8.51
C PHE A 111 14.79 -6.54 -7.38
N TYR A 112 14.02 -6.03 -6.41
CA TYR A 112 14.54 -5.29 -5.29
C TYR A 112 14.30 -6.01 -3.96
N ILE A 113 13.06 -6.32 -3.62
CA ILE A 113 12.72 -6.83 -2.28
C ILE A 113 13.21 -8.27 -2.10
N GLU A 114 12.83 -9.18 -2.99
CA GLU A 114 13.27 -10.58 -2.95
C GLU A 114 14.79 -10.66 -3.18
N THR A 115 15.28 -10.05 -4.26
CA THR A 115 16.69 -10.22 -4.68
C THR A 115 17.69 -9.50 -3.78
N LYS A 116 17.39 -8.27 -3.30
CA LYS A 116 18.35 -7.47 -2.52
C LYS A 116 18.06 -7.47 -1.02
N LEU A 117 16.80 -7.51 -0.62
CA LEU A 117 16.40 -7.44 0.79
C LEU A 117 16.08 -8.81 1.39
N ASN A 118 15.96 -9.86 0.56
CA ASN A 118 15.59 -11.21 0.97
C ASN A 118 14.28 -11.25 1.78
N ARG A 119 13.27 -10.52 1.29
CA ARG A 119 11.93 -10.38 1.89
C ARG A 119 10.86 -10.51 0.81
N ASP A 120 9.60 -10.53 1.23
CA ASP A 120 8.44 -10.46 0.34
C ASP A 120 7.57 -9.23 0.65
N LEU A 121 7.12 -8.54 -0.39
CA LEU A 121 6.31 -7.34 -0.26
C LEU A 121 4.98 -7.60 0.46
N LYS A 122 4.32 -8.71 0.18
CA LYS A 122 3.03 -9.00 0.81
C LYS A 122 3.24 -9.17 2.31
N ASP A 123 4.30 -9.88 2.72
CA ASP A 123 4.63 -10.07 4.13
C ASP A 123 4.98 -8.74 4.82
N ASP A 124 5.78 -7.88 4.17
CA ASP A 124 6.08 -6.54 4.68
C ASP A 124 4.79 -5.72 4.88
N LEU A 125 3.86 -5.75 3.92
CA LEU A 125 2.59 -4.99 4.01
C LEU A 125 1.60 -5.58 5.02
N ILE A 126 1.55 -6.90 5.20
CA ILE A 126 0.75 -7.54 6.27
C ILE A 126 1.31 -7.12 7.63
N LYS A 127 2.64 -7.14 7.78
CA LYS A 127 3.31 -6.76 9.01
C LYS A 127 2.98 -5.32 9.42
N LEU A 128 2.92 -4.38 8.46
CA LEU A 128 2.49 -3.00 8.76
C LEU A 128 1.08 -2.94 9.37
N PHE A 129 0.12 -3.71 8.86
CA PHE A 129 -1.23 -3.75 9.45
C PHE A 129 -1.19 -4.30 10.87
N THR A 130 -0.42 -5.34 11.10
CA THR A 130 -0.24 -5.91 12.44
C THR A 130 0.29 -4.87 13.42
N GLU A 131 1.40 -4.21 13.09
CA GLU A 131 2.09 -3.26 13.97
C GLU A 131 1.29 -1.95 14.18
N HIS A 132 0.66 -1.44 13.12
CA HIS A 132 -0.02 -0.13 13.19
C HIS A 132 -1.50 -0.20 13.55
N VAL A 133 -2.14 -1.36 13.38
CA VAL A 133 -3.57 -1.55 13.65
C VAL A 133 -3.79 -2.71 14.62
N ALA A 134 -3.54 -3.96 14.22
CA ALA A 134 -4.00 -5.12 14.99
C ALA A 134 -3.48 -5.15 16.44
N GLU A 135 -2.17 -4.94 16.66
CA GLU A 135 -1.56 -4.96 17.99
C GLU A 135 -2.04 -3.83 18.89
N LYS A 136 -2.33 -2.65 18.34
CA LYS A 136 -2.83 -1.50 19.10
C LYS A 136 -4.28 -1.70 19.59
N HIS A 137 -5.01 -2.56 18.88
CA HIS A 137 -6.45 -2.75 19.07
C HIS A 137 -6.80 -4.10 19.70
N ILE A 138 -5.83 -5.01 19.85
CA ILE A 138 -6.03 -6.37 20.39
C ILE A 138 -6.67 -6.37 21.78
N TYR A 139 -6.32 -5.41 22.63
CA TYR A 139 -6.85 -5.29 23.99
C TYR A 139 -8.31 -4.82 24.04
N ASN A 140 -8.79 -4.16 22.98
CA ASN A 140 -10.19 -3.75 22.87
C ASN A 140 -11.07 -4.84 22.23
N LEU A 141 -10.45 -5.93 21.75
CA LEU A 141 -11.12 -7.10 21.15
C LEU A 141 -11.28 -8.27 22.14
N MET A 142 -10.64 -8.20 23.32
CA MET A 142 -10.75 -9.19 24.40
C MET A 142 -11.73 -8.72 25.48
#